data_AF-A0A7R9HUA3-F1
#
_entry.id   AF-A0A7R9HUA3-F1
#
_cell.length_a   1.000
_cell.length_b   1.000
_cell.length_c   1.000
_cell.angle_alpha   90.00
_cell.angle_beta   90.00
_cell.angle_gamma   90.00
#
_symmetry.space_group_name_H-M   'P 1'
#
loop_
_entity.id
_entity.type
_entity.pdbx_description
1 polymer ?
#
loop_
_entity_poly.entity_id
_entity_poly.type
_entity_poly.pdbx_seq_one_letter_code
_entity_poly.pdbx_strand_id
1 'polypeptide(L)'
;MTHVGDELHHSGWNICSSCHDDASKSRNKLVLPCLVSDRVYIVDTSEARQPKLHKVIETKEIHEFDVGTLHTTHCLASGEIMISTLGDKHGNAKGDFVLIDSETFKVKGVWTRDKLAKFGYDFWYQPYHDVMISSEWGVPKRFKRGFIPEDTSNPDMYGRSLNIFSWKDHRLVQTIDLGEEGIAPLEIRFLHDPKEAQGYVGCAVNSNVFRFVWSSIRTRRRVTFVWREDETYRVELVLRAGFTSDILLSLDDKFLYMSNWFHGDIRQYDITDRRHPKLVGQLFLGGLILKGGAVKVLLDEELKPDEADAFVRVIKSTSER
;
A
#
# COMPACT_ATOMS: atom_id res chain seq x y z
N MET A 1 -15.08 17.82 -5.27
CA MET A 1 -13.84 18.22 -5.97
C MET A 1 -14.20 19.06 -7.18
N THR A 2 -13.32 19.96 -7.58
CA THR A 2 -13.63 21.01 -8.56
C THR A 2 -13.32 20.62 -9.99
N HIS A 3 -12.55 19.54 -10.20
CA HIS A 3 -12.14 19.08 -11.53
C HIS A 3 -12.51 17.60 -11.75
N VAL A 4 -12.81 17.28 -13.01
CA VAL A 4 -13.05 15.90 -13.47
C VAL A 4 -11.71 15.26 -13.81
N GLY A 5 -11.57 13.95 -13.55
CA GLY A 5 -10.35 13.19 -13.86
C GLY A 5 -9.22 13.36 -12.85
N ASP A 6 -9.54 13.80 -11.63
CA ASP A 6 -8.57 13.88 -10.52
C ASP A 6 -8.09 12.50 -10.04
N GLU A 7 -9.01 11.55 -9.91
CA GLU A 7 -8.80 10.26 -9.25
C GLU A 7 -8.31 10.43 -7.81
N LEU A 8 -9.24 10.71 -6.89
CA LEU A 8 -8.94 10.61 -5.46
C LEU A 8 -8.66 9.13 -5.13
N HIS A 9 -7.61 8.89 -4.35
CA HIS A 9 -7.19 7.53 -4.01
C HIS A 9 -6.91 7.42 -2.51
N HIS A 10 -5.74 7.88 -2.06
CA HIS A 10 -5.37 7.93 -0.65
C HIS A 10 -5.60 9.32 -0.06
N SER A 11 -5.69 9.37 1.26
CA SER A 11 -5.82 10.61 2.01
C SER A 11 -4.99 10.56 3.28
N GLY A 12 -4.65 11.73 3.81
CA GLY A 12 -3.99 11.85 5.09
C GLY A 12 -4.39 13.13 5.80
N TRP A 13 -3.79 13.36 6.96
CA TRP A 13 -4.04 14.54 7.76
C TRP A 13 -2.85 15.49 7.74
N ASN A 14 -3.11 16.78 7.91
CA ASN A 14 -2.04 17.78 8.08
C ASN A 14 -1.19 17.52 9.33
N ILE A 15 -1.80 16.99 10.39
CA ILE A 15 -1.21 16.73 11.70
C ILE A 15 -1.74 15.38 12.23
N CYS A 16 -0.89 14.64 12.95
CA CYS A 16 -1.26 13.38 13.60
C CYS A 16 -0.53 13.22 14.95
N SER A 17 -0.61 12.02 15.53
CA SER A 17 0.06 11.65 16.78
C SER A 17 1.58 11.84 16.76
N SER A 18 2.20 11.98 15.59
CA SER A 18 3.61 12.38 15.47
C SER A 18 3.89 13.76 16.10
N CYS A 19 2.88 14.62 16.26
CA CYS A 19 2.97 15.93 16.91
C CYS A 19 2.34 15.96 18.32
N HIS A 20 2.27 14.83 19.03
CA HIS A 20 1.56 14.70 20.32
C HIS A 20 2.03 15.68 21.42
N ASP A 21 3.28 16.16 21.36
CA ASP A 21 3.84 17.10 22.33
C ASP A 21 3.58 18.58 22.01
N ASP A 22 2.94 18.90 20.88
CA ASP A 22 2.67 20.27 20.45
C ASP A 22 1.16 20.60 20.45
N ALA A 23 0.70 21.17 21.57
CA ALA A 23 -0.69 21.57 21.76
C ALA A 23 -1.15 22.72 20.84
N SER A 24 -0.24 23.41 20.14
CA SER A 24 -0.61 24.45 19.17
C SER A 24 -1.11 23.87 17.85
N LYS A 25 -0.82 22.60 17.58
CA LYS A 25 -1.18 21.92 16.34
C LYS A 25 -2.57 21.30 16.45
N SER A 26 -3.31 21.36 15.35
CA SER A 26 -4.64 20.76 15.25
C SER A 26 -4.78 19.91 14.00
N ARG A 27 -5.29 18.69 14.19
CA ARG A 27 -5.71 17.80 13.10
C ARG A 27 -7.09 18.23 12.62
N ASN A 28 -7.13 19.19 11.72
CA ASN A 28 -8.37 19.76 11.18
C ASN A 28 -8.34 20.01 9.67
N LYS A 29 -7.31 19.52 8.97
CA LYS A 29 -7.20 19.64 7.52
C LYS A 29 -6.95 18.25 6.92
N LEU A 30 -7.91 17.80 6.12
CA LEU A 30 -7.80 16.58 5.34
C LEU A 30 -7.05 16.89 4.04
N VAL A 31 -6.00 16.11 3.77
CA VAL A 31 -5.12 16.25 2.61
C VAL A 31 -5.47 15.14 1.63
N LEU A 32 -5.84 15.54 0.42
CA LEU A 32 -6.42 14.67 -0.60
C LEU A 32 -5.60 14.81 -1.89
N PRO A 33 -4.48 14.09 -2.02
CA PRO A 33 -3.76 13.99 -3.28
C PRO A 33 -4.58 13.26 -4.33
N CYS A 34 -4.37 13.66 -5.57
CA CYS A 34 -5.03 13.12 -6.75
C CYS A 34 -4.04 12.28 -7.56
N LEU A 35 -4.34 11.01 -7.76
CA LEU A 35 -3.46 10.03 -8.40
C LEU A 35 -3.25 10.33 -9.89
N VAL A 36 -4.27 10.86 -10.58
CA VAL A 36 -4.21 11.07 -12.03
C VAL A 36 -3.78 12.49 -12.38
N SER A 37 -4.33 13.49 -11.71
CA SER A 37 -4.11 14.91 -12.03
C SER A 37 -2.94 15.56 -11.30
N ASP A 38 -2.41 14.91 -10.26
CA ASP A 38 -1.34 15.41 -9.39
C ASP A 38 -1.70 16.68 -8.61
N ARG A 39 -2.99 17.04 -8.52
CA ARG A 39 -3.46 18.08 -7.59
C ARG A 39 -3.48 17.57 -6.16
N VAL A 40 -3.49 18.49 -5.21
CA VAL A 40 -3.80 18.18 -3.81
C VAL A 40 -4.90 19.10 -3.32
N TYR A 41 -6.01 18.51 -2.86
CA TYR A 41 -7.07 19.26 -2.19
C TYR A 41 -6.83 19.28 -0.69
N ILE A 42 -6.91 20.47 -0.09
CA ILE A 42 -6.90 20.66 1.34
C ILE A 42 -8.32 21.00 1.77
N VAL A 43 -8.91 20.18 2.65
CA VAL A 43 -10.29 20.33 3.11
C VAL A 43 -10.29 20.64 4.61
N ASP A 44 -10.88 21.76 4.99
CA ASP A 44 -11.12 22.12 6.38
C ASP A 44 -12.22 21.25 6.97
N THR A 45 -11.91 20.63 8.11
CA THR A 45 -12.80 19.74 8.88
C THR A 45 -13.00 20.23 10.31
N SER A 46 -12.66 21.50 10.61
CA SER A 46 -12.92 22.11 11.92
C SER A 46 -14.40 22.00 12.30
N GLU A 47 -15.28 22.06 11.31
CA GLU A 47 -16.67 21.61 11.39
C GLU A 47 -16.79 20.20 10.77
N ALA A 48 -16.63 19.16 11.58
CA ALA A 48 -16.45 17.77 11.11
C ALA A 48 -17.57 17.26 10.18
N ARG A 49 -18.82 17.72 10.38
CA ARG A 49 -19.99 17.33 9.56
C ARG A 49 -20.24 18.25 8.36
N GLN A 50 -19.46 19.32 8.20
CA GLN A 50 -19.55 20.24 7.08
C GLN A 50 -18.14 20.60 6.55
N PRO A 51 -17.40 19.63 6.01
CA PRO A 51 -16.07 19.90 5.46
C PRO A 51 -16.13 20.93 4.33
N LYS A 52 -15.16 21.84 4.28
CA LYS A 52 -15.09 22.92 3.28
C LYS A 52 -13.76 22.89 2.56
N LEU A 53 -13.77 23.09 1.25
CA LEU A 53 -12.52 23.25 0.51
C LEU A 53 -11.76 24.47 1.07
N HIS A 54 -10.54 24.24 1.53
CA HIS A 54 -9.67 25.26 2.11
C HIS A 54 -8.69 25.80 1.08
N LYS A 55 -8.03 24.90 0.34
CA LYS A 55 -7.03 25.24 -0.67
C LYS A 55 -6.89 24.13 -1.69
N VAL A 56 -6.47 24.49 -2.90
CA VAL A 56 -6.01 23.58 -3.94
C VAL A 56 -4.53 23.87 -4.18
N ILE A 57 -3.71 22.84 -4.15
CA ILE A 57 -2.34 22.89 -4.67
C ILE A 57 -2.42 22.38 -6.11
N GLU A 58 -2.08 23.25 -7.05
CA GLU A 58 -2.24 22.95 -8.47
C GLU A 58 -1.12 22.05 -8.98
N THR A 59 -1.44 21.24 -10.00
CA THR A 59 -0.50 20.31 -10.67
C THR A 59 0.86 20.95 -10.99
N LYS A 60 0.85 22.21 -11.44
CA LYS A 60 2.08 22.95 -11.78
C LYS A 60 3.04 23.11 -10.61
N GLU A 61 2.52 23.30 -9.39
CA GLU A 61 3.33 23.49 -8.18
C GLU A 61 4.05 22.18 -7.79
N ILE A 62 3.43 21.04 -8.08
CA ILE A 62 4.03 19.71 -7.89
C ILE A 62 5.07 19.42 -8.99
N HIS A 63 4.71 19.73 -10.24
CA HIS A 63 5.56 19.47 -11.42
C HIS A 63 6.82 20.34 -11.48
N GLU A 64 6.89 21.45 -10.74
CA GLU A 64 8.11 22.24 -10.53
C GLU A 64 9.26 21.38 -9.96
N PHE A 65 8.95 20.30 -9.24
CA PHE A 65 9.91 19.37 -8.66
C PHE A 65 10.08 18.07 -9.48
N ASP A 66 9.52 18.01 -10.69
CA ASP A 66 9.61 16.87 -11.59
C ASP A 66 9.12 15.55 -10.95
N VAL A 67 8.03 15.64 -10.18
CA VAL A 67 7.33 14.50 -9.58
C VAL A 67 5.83 14.57 -9.89
N GLY A 68 5.14 13.45 -9.76
CA GLY A 68 3.72 13.31 -10.00
C GLY A 68 3.19 11.94 -9.62
N THR A 69 1.92 11.71 -9.92
CA THR A 69 1.14 10.55 -9.52
C THR A 69 1.19 10.37 -8.01
N LEU A 70 0.54 11.30 -7.30
CA LEU A 70 0.57 11.41 -5.85
C LEU A 70 -0.28 10.31 -5.19
N HIS A 71 0.20 9.73 -4.09
CA HIS A 71 -0.44 8.58 -3.47
C HIS A 71 -0.58 8.71 -1.95
N THR A 72 0.26 8.03 -1.16
CA THR A 72 0.14 7.95 0.29
C THR A 72 0.54 9.27 0.94
N THR A 73 -0.23 9.71 1.94
CA THR A 73 0.02 10.95 2.67
C THR A 73 0.26 10.67 4.16
N HIS A 74 1.40 11.14 4.68
CA HIS A 74 1.70 11.14 6.10
C HIS A 74 2.14 12.52 6.61
N CYS A 75 1.65 12.90 7.78
CA CYS A 75 2.13 14.04 8.57
C CYS A 75 3.41 13.67 9.31
N LEU A 76 4.37 14.60 9.35
CA LEU A 76 5.66 14.42 9.99
C LEU A 76 5.78 15.30 11.24
N ALA A 77 6.58 14.85 12.20
CA ALA A 77 6.91 15.62 13.40
C ALA A 77 7.64 16.94 13.08
N SER A 78 8.23 17.08 11.89
CA SER A 78 8.86 18.32 11.41
C SER A 78 7.85 19.44 11.09
N GLY A 79 6.54 19.16 11.15
CA GLY A 79 5.50 20.10 10.69
C GLY A 79 5.31 20.08 9.17
N GLU A 80 5.81 19.06 8.50
CA GLU A 80 5.61 18.83 7.07
C GLU A 80 4.62 17.70 6.83
N ILE A 81 3.90 17.78 5.72
CA ILE A 81 3.15 16.69 5.12
C ILE A 81 4.05 16.10 4.04
N MET A 82 4.21 14.79 4.05
CA MET A 82 4.94 14.06 3.03
C MET A 82 3.97 13.19 2.24
N ILE A 83 4.07 13.27 0.91
CA ILE A 83 3.22 12.50 -0.01
C ILE A 83 4.12 11.69 -0.95
N SER A 84 3.90 10.38 -1.08
CA SER A 84 4.65 9.57 -2.03
C SER A 84 4.26 9.90 -3.47
N THR A 85 5.24 9.80 -4.37
CA THR A 85 5.08 10.05 -5.81
C THR A 85 5.55 8.84 -6.59
N LEU A 86 4.73 8.38 -7.54
CA LEU A 86 5.01 7.16 -8.31
C LEU A 86 5.81 7.44 -9.60
N GLY A 87 5.84 8.69 -10.05
CA GLY A 87 6.54 9.05 -11.27
C GLY A 87 6.97 10.50 -11.39
N ASP A 88 7.61 10.79 -12.51
CA ASP A 88 7.89 12.16 -12.94
C ASP A 88 6.63 12.82 -13.55
N LYS A 89 6.74 14.11 -13.88
CA LYS A 89 5.66 14.87 -14.53
C LYS A 89 5.25 14.34 -15.92
N HIS A 90 6.02 13.43 -16.50
CA HIS A 90 5.77 12.78 -17.78
C HIS A 90 5.20 11.36 -17.63
N GLY A 91 4.95 10.93 -16.39
CA GLY A 91 4.43 9.61 -16.07
C GLY A 91 5.44 8.47 -16.27
N ASN A 92 6.75 8.76 -16.31
CA ASN A 92 7.77 7.72 -16.18
C ASN A 92 7.94 7.34 -14.71
N ALA A 93 8.44 6.13 -14.45
CA ALA A 93 8.68 5.68 -13.08
C ALA A 93 9.81 6.48 -12.42
N LYS A 94 9.52 7.00 -11.23
CA LYS A 94 10.44 7.76 -10.38
C LYS A 94 9.87 7.73 -8.97
N GLY A 95 10.47 6.93 -8.08
CA GLY A 95 10.04 6.83 -6.69
C GLY A 95 10.66 7.95 -5.84
N ASP A 96 9.81 8.83 -5.32
CA ASP A 96 10.21 9.93 -4.43
C ASP A 96 9.01 10.39 -3.56
N PHE A 97 9.19 11.48 -2.80
CA PHE A 97 8.20 12.03 -1.90
C PHE A 97 8.22 13.55 -1.97
N VAL A 98 7.05 14.18 -2.14
CA VAL A 98 6.90 15.63 -2.09
C VAL A 98 6.62 16.08 -0.66
N LEU A 99 7.25 17.18 -0.26
CA LEU A 99 7.08 17.81 1.05
C LEU A 99 6.22 19.07 0.92
N ILE A 100 5.23 19.19 1.78
CA ILE A 100 4.30 20.32 1.85
C ILE A 100 4.30 20.84 3.29
N ASP A 101 4.36 22.15 3.44
CA ASP A 101 4.23 22.79 4.76
C ASP A 101 2.82 22.59 5.34
N SER A 102 2.70 22.07 6.56
CA SER A 102 1.39 21.69 7.13
C SER A 102 0.47 22.87 7.51
N GLU A 103 1.00 24.09 7.57
CA GLU A 103 0.25 25.30 7.94
C GLU A 103 -0.09 26.14 6.71
N THR A 104 0.91 26.40 5.87
CA THR A 104 0.79 27.27 4.70
C THR A 104 0.38 26.52 3.44
N PHE A 105 0.51 25.18 3.45
CA PHE A 105 0.30 24.31 2.30
C PHE A 105 1.10 24.75 1.07
N LYS A 106 2.33 25.22 1.30
CA LYS A 106 3.30 25.49 0.23
C LYS A 106 4.12 24.23 -0.03
N VAL A 107 4.31 23.91 -1.30
CA VAL A 107 5.22 22.83 -1.71
C VAL A 107 6.66 23.27 -1.43
N LYS A 108 7.41 22.46 -0.69
CA LYS A 108 8.76 22.79 -0.21
C LYS A 108 9.86 22.15 -1.07
N GLY A 109 9.56 21.01 -1.68
CA GLY A 109 10.50 20.23 -2.48
C GLY A 109 10.29 18.74 -2.33
N VAL A 110 11.33 17.97 -2.64
CA VAL A 110 11.35 16.51 -2.49
C VAL A 110 12.16 16.07 -1.28
N TRP A 111 11.79 14.94 -0.69
CA TRP A 111 12.42 14.43 0.52
C TRP A 111 13.75 13.74 0.26
N THR A 112 13.83 12.92 -0.80
CA THR A 112 14.99 12.06 -1.06
C THR A 112 16.20 12.85 -1.55
N ARG A 113 17.37 12.49 -1.03
CA ARG A 113 18.68 13.02 -1.47
C ARG A 113 19.41 12.00 -2.31
N ASP A 114 20.18 12.52 -3.27
CA ASP A 114 21.10 11.78 -4.13
C ASP A 114 20.41 10.75 -5.04
N LYS A 115 20.27 9.50 -4.59
CA LYS A 115 19.76 8.38 -5.41
C LYS A 115 18.29 8.11 -5.10
N LEU A 116 17.47 8.10 -6.14
CA LEU A 116 16.03 7.79 -6.07
C LEU A 116 15.76 6.29 -6.21
N ALA A 117 14.59 5.87 -5.72
CA ALA A 117 14.03 4.54 -6.00
C ALA A 117 13.55 4.45 -7.45
N LYS A 118 13.59 3.24 -8.04
CA LYS A 118 13.14 3.00 -9.42
C LYS A 118 11.65 3.29 -9.56
N PHE A 119 10.87 2.79 -8.61
CA PHE A 119 9.42 2.97 -8.53
C PHE A 119 9.03 3.52 -7.16
N GLY A 120 7.84 4.14 -7.08
CA GLY A 120 7.18 4.47 -5.82
C GLY A 120 5.85 3.74 -5.70
N TYR A 121 5.29 3.75 -4.48
CA TYR A 121 3.88 3.45 -4.18
C TYR A 121 3.57 3.97 -2.77
N ASP A 122 3.62 3.09 -1.78
CA ASP A 122 3.34 3.39 -0.37
C ASP A 122 4.65 3.55 0.41
N PHE A 123 4.57 4.13 1.61
CA PHE A 123 5.72 4.21 2.50
C PHE A 123 5.28 4.31 3.95
N TRP A 124 6.14 3.81 4.82
CA TRP A 124 5.99 3.96 6.25
C TRP A 124 7.36 4.13 6.90
N TYR A 125 7.42 4.86 8.00
CA TYR A 125 8.66 5.20 8.68
C TYR A 125 8.62 4.84 10.18
N GLN A 126 9.79 4.48 10.71
CA GLN A 126 10.03 4.23 12.13
C GLN A 126 11.27 5.03 12.59
N PRO A 127 11.10 6.25 13.12
CA PRO A 127 12.23 7.14 13.45
C PRO A 127 13.15 6.59 14.54
N TYR A 128 12.61 5.79 15.48
CA TYR A 128 13.40 5.14 16.53
C TYR A 128 14.51 4.25 15.94
N HIS A 129 14.24 3.65 14.78
CA HIS A 129 15.15 2.75 14.06
C HIS A 129 15.90 3.43 12.91
N ASP A 130 15.73 4.75 12.75
CA ASP A 130 16.30 5.53 11.66
C ASP A 130 15.99 4.96 10.26
N VAL A 131 14.74 4.56 10.05
CA VAL A 131 14.33 3.90 8.80
C VAL A 131 13.01 4.43 8.27
N MET A 132 12.96 4.59 6.95
CA MET A 132 11.73 4.59 6.18
C MET A 132 11.83 3.48 5.14
N ILE A 133 10.73 2.75 4.95
CA ILE A 133 10.62 1.76 3.88
C ILE A 133 9.51 2.21 2.95
N SER A 134 9.81 2.28 1.66
CA SER A 134 8.81 2.47 0.61
C SER A 134 8.69 1.23 -0.25
N SER A 135 7.52 1.06 -0.83
CA SER A 135 7.17 -0.04 -1.72
C SER A 135 7.06 0.46 -3.17
N GLU A 136 6.61 -0.38 -4.08
CA GLU A 136 6.68 -0.14 -5.52
C GLU A 136 5.44 -0.67 -6.24
N TRP A 137 4.85 0.11 -7.13
CA TRP A 137 3.78 -0.39 -8.00
C TRP A 137 4.24 -0.56 -9.44
N GLY A 138 4.35 0.53 -10.20
CA GLY A 138 4.69 0.45 -11.61
C GLY A 138 4.77 1.81 -12.29
N VAL A 139 5.00 1.80 -13.59
CA VAL A 139 5.15 3.03 -14.40
C VAL A 139 3.78 3.71 -14.58
N PRO A 140 3.59 4.98 -14.16
CA PRO A 140 2.30 5.65 -14.26
C PRO A 140 1.67 5.67 -15.65
N LYS A 141 2.42 6.00 -16.71
CA LYS A 141 1.90 6.01 -18.08
C LYS A 141 1.48 4.63 -18.59
N ARG A 142 1.90 3.54 -17.92
CA ARG A 142 1.49 2.17 -18.23
C ARG A 142 0.19 1.84 -17.52
N PHE A 143 0.10 1.97 -16.21
CA PHE A 143 -1.14 1.57 -15.50
C PHE A 143 -2.30 2.55 -15.70
N LYS A 144 -2.06 3.83 -16.01
CA LYS A 144 -3.12 4.82 -16.31
C LYS A 144 -3.92 4.47 -17.58
N ARG A 145 -3.50 3.50 -18.40
CA ARG A 145 -4.27 2.98 -19.55
C ARG A 145 -5.22 1.83 -19.18
N GLY A 146 -5.27 1.45 -17.91
CA GLY A 146 -5.97 0.26 -17.40
C GLY A 146 -5.01 -0.88 -17.07
N PHE A 147 -5.52 -1.86 -16.33
CA PHE A 147 -4.77 -3.06 -15.96
C PHE A 147 -4.61 -3.99 -17.17
N ILE A 148 -3.36 -4.32 -17.48
CA ILE A 148 -2.97 -5.25 -18.55
C ILE A 148 -2.12 -6.34 -17.89
N PRO A 149 -2.63 -7.58 -17.74
CA PRO A 149 -1.95 -8.64 -17.01
C PRO A 149 -0.52 -8.90 -17.48
N GLU A 150 -0.26 -8.81 -18.78
CA GLU A 150 1.05 -9.09 -19.39
C GLU A 150 2.13 -8.11 -18.90
N ASP A 151 1.75 -6.87 -18.59
CA ASP A 151 2.69 -5.86 -18.09
C ASP A 151 3.29 -6.26 -16.74
N THR A 152 2.55 -7.02 -15.92
CA THR A 152 2.99 -7.40 -14.56
C THR A 152 4.27 -8.23 -14.55
N SER A 153 4.49 -9.01 -15.61
CA SER A 153 5.68 -9.84 -15.78
C SER A 153 6.95 -9.03 -16.11
N ASN A 154 6.80 -7.77 -16.52
CA ASN A 154 7.91 -6.94 -16.96
C ASN A 154 8.50 -6.12 -15.80
N PRO A 155 9.75 -6.38 -15.36
CA PRO A 155 10.40 -5.67 -14.24
C PRO A 155 10.71 -4.20 -14.53
N ASP A 156 10.59 -3.75 -15.78
CA ASP A 156 10.69 -2.34 -16.16
C ASP A 156 9.33 -1.62 -16.18
N MET A 157 8.23 -2.37 -16.03
CA MET A 157 6.87 -1.81 -15.94
C MET A 157 6.26 -1.91 -14.55
N TYR A 158 6.51 -3.01 -13.84
CA TYR A 158 6.00 -3.29 -12.50
C TYR A 158 7.13 -3.50 -11.50
N GLY A 159 6.98 -2.86 -10.35
CA GLY A 159 7.88 -2.93 -9.22
C GLY A 159 7.81 -4.26 -8.49
N ARG A 160 8.89 -4.58 -7.78
CA ARG A 160 9.03 -5.83 -7.03
C ARG A 160 9.99 -5.70 -5.85
N SER A 161 10.29 -4.47 -5.44
CA SER A 161 11.27 -4.21 -4.39
C SER A 161 10.70 -3.43 -3.23
N LEU A 162 11.36 -3.59 -2.08
CA LEU A 162 11.30 -2.64 -0.98
C LEU A 162 12.52 -1.71 -1.04
N ASN A 163 12.27 -0.41 -0.92
CA ASN A 163 13.30 0.63 -0.93
C ASN A 163 13.49 1.15 0.49
N ILE A 164 14.69 0.96 1.02
CA ILE A 164 15.05 1.26 2.40
C ILE A 164 15.82 2.58 2.43
N PHE A 165 15.35 3.52 3.21
CA PHE A 165 15.95 4.84 3.36
C PHE A 165 16.42 5.07 4.80
N SER A 166 17.54 5.78 4.95
CA SER A 166 17.90 6.43 6.22
C SER A 166 16.90 7.55 6.50
N TRP A 167 16.18 7.47 7.61
CA TRP A 167 15.18 8.49 7.98
C TRP A 167 15.85 9.84 8.27
N LYS A 168 17.01 9.85 8.93
CA LYS A 168 17.75 11.07 9.28
C LYS A 168 18.49 11.68 8.11
N ASP A 169 19.10 10.85 7.25
CA ASP A 169 19.92 11.34 6.15
C ASP A 169 19.13 11.60 4.87
N HIS A 170 17.90 11.08 4.81
CA HIS A 170 16.99 11.15 3.66
C HIS A 170 17.58 10.49 2.40
N ARG A 171 18.25 9.35 2.57
CA ARG A 171 19.01 8.69 1.51
C ARG A 171 18.57 7.25 1.33
N LEU A 172 18.40 6.81 0.09
CA LEU A 172 18.22 5.40 -0.24
C LEU A 172 19.48 4.62 0.16
N VAL A 173 19.34 3.70 1.11
CA VAL A 173 20.46 2.90 1.64
C VAL A 173 20.49 1.48 1.09
N GLN A 174 19.36 0.93 0.69
CA GLN A 174 19.25 -0.43 0.19
C GLN A 174 17.96 -0.59 -0.62
N THR A 175 18.01 -1.43 -1.65
CA THR A 175 16.82 -1.93 -2.35
C THR A 175 16.82 -3.44 -2.22
N ILE A 176 15.68 -4.04 -1.89
CA ILE A 176 15.51 -5.47 -1.70
C ILE A 176 14.49 -5.97 -2.70
N ASP A 177 14.95 -6.79 -3.64
CA ASP A 177 14.11 -7.47 -4.63
C ASP A 177 13.36 -8.64 -3.96
N LEU A 178 12.04 -8.64 -4.07
CA LEU A 178 11.14 -9.68 -3.57
C LEU A 178 10.94 -10.80 -4.61
N GLY A 179 11.46 -10.65 -5.82
CA GLY A 179 11.34 -11.60 -6.92
C GLY A 179 9.93 -11.66 -7.51
N GLU A 180 9.66 -12.74 -8.25
CA GLU A 180 8.37 -12.98 -8.91
C GLU A 180 7.21 -13.18 -7.93
N GLU A 181 7.51 -13.51 -6.67
CA GLU A 181 6.50 -13.69 -5.63
C GLU A 181 6.00 -12.36 -5.04
N GLY A 182 6.78 -11.29 -5.20
CA GLY A 182 6.49 -9.99 -4.62
C GLY A 182 6.28 -8.90 -5.65
N ILE A 183 5.59 -9.20 -6.75
CA ILE A 183 5.26 -8.22 -7.79
C ILE A 183 4.17 -7.27 -7.26
N ALA A 184 4.35 -5.97 -7.55
CA ALA A 184 3.55 -4.87 -7.03
C ALA A 184 3.40 -4.94 -5.51
N PRO A 185 4.50 -4.82 -4.74
CA PRO A 185 4.40 -4.59 -3.31
C PRO A 185 3.69 -3.26 -3.08
N LEU A 186 2.43 -3.35 -2.67
CA LEU A 186 1.56 -2.21 -2.50
C LEU A 186 1.69 -1.70 -1.05
N GLU A 187 0.67 -1.96 -0.24
CA GLU A 187 0.52 -1.37 1.08
C GLU A 187 1.53 -1.95 2.06
N ILE A 188 2.29 -1.05 2.71
CA ILE A 188 3.30 -1.39 3.70
C ILE A 188 2.86 -0.91 5.08
N ARG A 189 3.00 -1.78 6.08
CA ARG A 189 2.62 -1.49 7.47
C ARG A 189 3.75 -1.90 8.40
N PHE A 190 4.32 -0.95 9.13
CA PHE A 190 5.06 -1.30 10.35
C PHE A 190 4.07 -1.70 11.44
N LEU A 191 4.54 -2.51 12.40
CA LEU A 191 3.83 -2.64 13.67
C LEU A 191 3.65 -1.25 14.33
N HIS A 192 2.55 -1.07 15.05
CA HIS A 192 2.21 0.18 15.70
C HIS A 192 3.14 0.49 16.89
N ASP A 193 3.67 -0.53 17.59
CA ASP A 193 4.73 -0.32 18.59
C ASP A 193 5.99 0.26 17.89
N PRO A 194 6.38 1.52 18.18
CA PRO A 194 7.53 2.15 17.51
C PRO A 194 8.87 1.51 17.87
N LYS A 195 8.93 0.67 18.90
CA LYS A 195 10.13 -0.09 19.29
C LYS A 195 10.28 -1.38 18.49
N GLU A 196 9.23 -1.86 17.84
CA GLU A 196 9.28 -3.01 16.96
C GLU A 196 9.87 -2.63 15.61
N ALA A 197 10.93 -3.34 15.23
CA ALA A 197 11.65 -3.08 13.99
C ALA A 197 11.12 -3.97 12.86
N GLN A 198 9.82 -4.15 12.73
CA GLN A 198 9.25 -5.12 11.78
C GLN A 198 7.87 -4.70 11.29
N GLY A 199 7.44 -5.33 10.21
CA GLY A 199 6.17 -5.04 9.58
C GLY A 199 5.86 -5.99 8.44
N TYR A 200 4.88 -5.62 7.63
CA TYR A 200 4.34 -6.42 6.55
C TYR A 200 4.14 -5.57 5.29
N VAL A 201 4.25 -6.19 4.13
CA VAL A 201 3.86 -5.59 2.84
C VAL A 201 2.98 -6.57 2.07
N GLY A 202 1.86 -6.09 1.54
CA GLY A 202 0.99 -6.88 0.65
C GLY A 202 1.43 -6.74 -0.80
N CYS A 203 1.53 -7.85 -1.52
CA CYS A 203 1.91 -7.87 -2.94
C CYS A 203 0.70 -8.25 -3.79
N ALA A 204 0.24 -7.33 -4.64
CA ALA A 204 -1.04 -7.49 -5.32
C ALA A 204 -1.06 -8.69 -6.26
N VAL A 205 -0.10 -8.78 -7.20
CA VAL A 205 -0.22 -9.71 -8.33
C VAL A 205 -0.28 -11.17 -7.91
N ASN A 206 0.45 -11.54 -6.84
CA ASN A 206 0.51 -12.92 -6.34
C ASN A 206 -0.29 -13.11 -5.05
N SER A 207 -0.81 -12.03 -4.44
CA SER A 207 -1.51 -12.06 -3.14
C SER A 207 -0.67 -12.56 -1.96
N ASN A 208 0.65 -12.45 -2.09
CA ASN A 208 1.57 -12.75 -1.01
C ASN A 208 1.66 -11.58 -0.03
N VAL A 209 1.75 -11.88 1.27
CA VAL A 209 2.15 -10.91 2.29
C VAL A 209 3.54 -11.25 2.80
N PHE A 210 4.46 -10.31 2.66
CA PHE A 210 5.83 -10.44 3.12
C PHE A 210 6.01 -9.75 4.47
N ARG A 211 6.39 -10.51 5.49
CA ARG A 211 6.91 -9.93 6.74
C ARG A 211 8.34 -9.46 6.52
N PHE A 212 8.65 -8.21 6.86
CA PHE A 212 10.02 -7.71 6.94
C PHE A 212 10.43 -7.51 8.40
N VAL A 213 11.71 -7.78 8.68
CA VAL A 213 12.33 -7.50 9.98
C VAL A 213 13.57 -6.66 9.73
N TRP A 214 13.55 -5.45 10.22
CA TRP A 214 14.68 -4.55 10.31
C TRP A 214 15.47 -4.82 11.59
N SER A 215 16.81 -4.81 11.51
CA SER A 215 17.66 -4.97 12.68
C SER A 215 18.66 -3.82 12.76
N SER A 216 18.62 -3.06 13.85
CA SER A 216 19.63 -2.04 14.16
C SER A 216 20.85 -2.70 14.82
N ILE A 217 21.71 -3.37 14.07
CA ILE A 217 23.02 -3.74 14.59
C ILE A 217 24.08 -3.25 13.60
N ARG A 218 24.97 -2.41 14.13
CA ARG A 218 26.24 -2.00 13.50
C ARG A 218 26.77 -3.17 12.68
N THR A 219 26.78 -3.01 11.35
CA THR A 219 27.18 -3.98 10.32
C THR A 219 26.12 -5.03 9.93
N ARG A 220 25.65 -4.93 8.66
CA ARG A 220 24.72 -5.80 7.93
C ARG A 220 23.23 -5.64 8.25
N ARG A 221 22.63 -4.62 7.62
CA ARG A 221 21.19 -4.43 7.42
C ARG A 221 20.64 -5.59 6.60
N ARG A 222 19.74 -6.40 7.16
CA ARG A 222 19.11 -7.53 6.46
C ARG A 222 17.64 -7.64 6.82
N VAL A 223 16.77 -7.51 5.81
CA VAL A 223 15.37 -7.93 5.90
C VAL A 223 15.31 -9.44 5.69
N THR A 224 14.55 -10.15 6.53
CA THR A 224 14.29 -11.60 6.40
C THR A 224 12.80 -11.81 6.21
N PHE A 225 12.41 -12.55 5.17
CA PHE A 225 11.02 -12.81 4.81
C PHE A 225 10.57 -14.19 5.29
N VAL A 226 9.32 -14.28 5.77
CA VAL A 226 8.68 -15.54 6.17
C VAL A 226 7.19 -15.47 5.81
N TRP A 227 6.82 -15.92 4.60
CA TRP A 227 5.52 -16.53 4.27
C TRP A 227 5.51 -17.02 2.80
N ARG A 228 4.79 -18.09 2.49
CA ARG A 228 4.55 -18.65 1.15
C ARG A 228 3.18 -19.34 1.16
N GLU A 229 2.33 -19.05 0.19
CA GLU A 229 1.12 -19.85 -0.11
C GLU A 229 1.52 -20.97 -1.09
N ASP A 230 1.11 -22.22 -0.81
CA ASP A 230 1.55 -23.42 -1.54
C ASP A 230 0.92 -23.53 -2.94
N GLU A 231 1.72 -24.04 -3.89
CA GLU A 231 1.40 -24.13 -5.31
C GLU A 231 0.35 -25.23 -5.62
N THR A 232 -0.66 -24.97 -6.48
CA THR A 232 -1.07 -25.92 -7.54
C THR A 232 -2.12 -25.43 -8.59
N TYR A 233 -1.85 -25.74 -9.87
CA TYR A 233 -2.71 -25.79 -11.09
C TYR A 233 -3.03 -24.54 -11.94
N ARG A 234 -3.19 -24.78 -13.26
CA ARG A 234 -3.29 -23.82 -14.38
C ARG A 234 -4.73 -23.39 -14.67
N VAL A 235 -5.06 -22.18 -14.25
CA VAL A 235 -6.15 -21.34 -14.77
C VAL A 235 -5.49 -20.00 -15.15
N GLU A 236 -6.05 -19.26 -16.11
CA GLU A 236 -5.53 -17.96 -16.57
C GLU A 236 -5.09 -17.08 -15.38
N LEU A 237 -3.89 -16.51 -15.48
CA LEU A 237 -3.09 -15.88 -14.41
C LEU A 237 -3.88 -14.90 -13.50
N VAL A 238 -4.94 -14.28 -14.04
CA VAL A 238 -5.79 -13.29 -13.37
C VAL A 238 -6.69 -13.91 -12.27
N LEU A 239 -6.96 -15.21 -12.33
CA LEU A 239 -7.81 -15.92 -11.36
C LEU A 239 -7.03 -16.73 -10.32
N ARG A 240 -5.70 -16.75 -10.40
CA ARG A 240 -4.85 -17.51 -9.47
C ARG A 240 -4.61 -16.81 -8.15
N ALA A 241 -4.62 -15.48 -8.15
CA ALA A 241 -4.29 -14.66 -7.01
C ALA A 241 -5.48 -13.76 -6.67
N GLY A 242 -5.71 -13.58 -5.37
CA GLY A 242 -6.77 -12.72 -4.85
C GLY A 242 -6.66 -11.24 -5.24
N PHE A 243 -5.51 -10.82 -5.76
CA PHE A 243 -5.14 -9.43 -5.98
C PHE A 243 -5.21 -8.63 -4.67
N THR A 244 -4.29 -8.92 -3.75
CA THR A 244 -4.21 -8.24 -2.46
C THR A 244 -3.94 -6.75 -2.64
N SER A 245 -5.00 -5.94 -2.58
CA SER A 245 -4.91 -4.51 -2.83
C SER A 245 -4.53 -3.71 -1.59
N ASP A 246 -4.89 -4.18 -0.40
CA ASP A 246 -4.62 -3.51 0.87
C ASP A 246 -4.42 -4.49 2.02
N ILE A 247 -3.61 -4.04 2.99
CA ILE A 247 -3.42 -4.70 4.27
C ILE A 247 -3.52 -3.69 5.42
N LEU A 248 -4.02 -4.15 6.57
CA LEU A 248 -4.18 -3.32 7.76
C LEU A 248 -3.78 -4.09 9.02
N LEU A 249 -3.18 -3.40 9.99
CA LEU A 249 -2.89 -3.96 11.30
C LEU A 249 -3.84 -3.38 12.35
N SER A 250 -4.35 -4.23 13.26
CA SER A 250 -5.04 -3.75 14.46
C SER A 250 -4.08 -2.96 15.34
N LEU A 251 -4.58 -1.94 16.05
CA LEU A 251 -3.76 -1.05 16.89
C LEU A 251 -2.99 -1.75 18.02
N ASP A 252 -3.39 -2.96 18.39
CA ASP A 252 -2.72 -3.79 19.40
C ASP A 252 -1.71 -4.79 18.80
N ASP A 253 -1.41 -4.68 17.50
CA ASP A 253 -0.45 -5.52 16.78
C ASP A 253 -0.73 -7.03 16.90
N LYS A 254 -2.01 -7.41 16.96
CA LYS A 254 -2.45 -8.81 17.03
C LYS A 254 -3.12 -9.33 15.77
N PHE A 255 -3.72 -8.47 14.98
CA PHE A 255 -4.43 -8.89 13.77
C PHE A 255 -3.90 -8.18 12.53
N LEU A 256 -3.69 -8.97 11.48
CA LEU A 256 -3.47 -8.51 10.11
C LEU A 256 -4.73 -8.78 9.31
N TYR A 257 -5.23 -7.74 8.64
CA TYR A 257 -6.35 -7.83 7.71
C TYR A 257 -5.82 -7.70 6.29
N MET A 258 -6.43 -8.45 5.37
CA MET A 258 -6.07 -8.49 3.96
C MET A 258 -7.33 -8.40 3.11
N SER A 259 -7.32 -7.54 2.09
CA SER A 259 -8.41 -7.46 1.10
C SER A 259 -7.97 -8.05 -0.23
N ASN A 260 -8.61 -9.13 -0.66
CA ASN A 260 -8.37 -9.77 -1.94
C ASN A 260 -9.42 -9.30 -2.94
N TRP A 261 -9.06 -8.35 -3.79
CA TRP A 261 -10.01 -7.63 -4.63
C TRP A 261 -10.67 -8.52 -5.71
N PHE A 262 -9.91 -9.40 -6.37
CA PHE A 262 -10.45 -10.32 -7.37
C PHE A 262 -11.23 -11.48 -6.75
N HIS A 263 -10.76 -12.05 -5.65
CA HIS A 263 -11.54 -13.07 -4.94
C HIS A 263 -12.83 -12.49 -4.38
N GLY A 264 -12.78 -11.24 -3.90
CA GLY A 264 -13.88 -10.59 -3.21
C GLY A 264 -13.99 -11.06 -1.77
N ASP A 265 -12.86 -11.29 -1.09
CA ASP A 265 -12.86 -11.64 0.32
C ASP A 265 -11.92 -10.76 1.15
N ILE A 266 -12.27 -10.61 2.43
CA ILE A 266 -11.46 -9.99 3.46
C ILE A 266 -11.07 -11.09 4.43
N ARG A 267 -9.77 -11.23 4.70
CA ARG A 267 -9.22 -12.19 5.64
C ARG A 267 -8.65 -11.48 6.86
N GLN A 268 -8.78 -12.11 8.03
CA GLN A 268 -8.19 -11.69 9.29
C GLN A 268 -7.27 -12.79 9.81
N TYR A 269 -5.99 -12.47 10.00
CA TYR A 269 -4.99 -13.36 10.56
C TYR A 269 -4.60 -12.89 11.96
N ASP A 270 -4.59 -13.80 12.94
CA ASP A 270 -3.92 -13.61 14.22
C ASP A 270 -2.41 -13.73 14.02
N ILE A 271 -1.70 -12.62 14.28
CA ILE A 271 -0.25 -12.48 14.19
C ILE A 271 0.41 -12.37 15.57
N THR A 272 -0.27 -12.81 16.64
CA THR A 272 0.32 -12.85 17.99
C THR A 272 1.63 -13.64 17.98
N ASP A 273 1.67 -14.78 17.30
CA ASP A 273 2.92 -15.39 16.84
C ASP A 273 3.22 -14.95 15.40
N ARG A 274 4.06 -13.91 15.25
CA ARG A 274 4.38 -13.30 13.95
C ARG A 274 5.10 -14.25 12.98
N ARG A 275 5.62 -15.40 13.45
CA ARG A 275 6.25 -16.42 12.58
C ARG A 275 5.23 -17.41 12.03
N HIS A 276 4.07 -17.52 12.67
CA HIS A 276 3.02 -18.45 12.30
C HIS A 276 1.65 -17.75 12.35
N PRO A 277 1.38 -16.81 11.41
CA PRO A 277 0.05 -16.20 11.28
C PRO A 277 -1.02 -17.28 11.15
N LYS A 278 -2.19 -17.05 11.76
CA LYS A 278 -3.31 -18.00 11.71
C LYS A 278 -4.55 -17.31 11.20
N LEU A 279 -5.18 -17.85 10.16
CA LEU A 279 -6.49 -17.36 9.72
C LEU A 279 -7.52 -17.57 10.85
N VAL A 280 -8.19 -16.50 11.26
CA VAL A 280 -9.19 -16.50 12.35
C VAL A 280 -10.53 -15.90 11.94
N GLY A 281 -10.61 -15.33 10.74
CA GLY A 281 -11.85 -14.80 10.19
C GLY A 281 -11.75 -14.54 8.69
N GLN A 282 -12.86 -14.72 7.99
CA GLN A 282 -12.98 -14.48 6.56
C GLN A 282 -14.40 -14.03 6.23
N LEU A 283 -14.54 -13.09 5.29
CA LEU A 283 -15.83 -12.61 4.80
C LEU A 283 -15.77 -12.39 3.29
N PHE A 284 -16.75 -12.89 2.56
CA PHE A 284 -16.90 -12.65 1.11
C PHE A 284 -17.83 -11.47 0.82
N LEU A 285 -17.37 -10.55 -0.01
CA LEU A 285 -18.04 -9.33 -0.46
C LEU A 285 -17.71 -9.07 -1.94
N GLY A 286 -18.58 -9.51 -2.86
CA GLY A 286 -18.42 -9.25 -4.29
C GLY A 286 -17.32 -10.13 -4.92
N GLY A 287 -16.51 -9.52 -5.78
CA GLY A 287 -15.43 -10.21 -6.50
C GLY A 287 -15.91 -11.24 -7.51
N LEU A 288 -15.00 -12.13 -7.90
CA LEU A 288 -15.21 -13.17 -8.91
C LEU A 288 -15.69 -14.48 -8.28
N ILE A 289 -15.41 -14.72 -7.00
CA ILE A 289 -15.84 -15.91 -6.27
C ILE A 289 -17.24 -15.67 -5.72
N LEU A 290 -18.22 -15.75 -6.62
CA LEU A 290 -19.63 -15.59 -6.31
C LEU A 290 -20.38 -16.90 -6.49
N LYS A 291 -21.33 -17.18 -5.60
CA LYS A 291 -22.19 -18.36 -5.72
C LYS A 291 -22.99 -18.32 -7.03
N GLY A 292 -22.85 -19.38 -7.84
CA GLY A 292 -23.52 -19.47 -9.15
C GLY A 292 -22.91 -18.54 -10.21
N GLY A 293 -21.78 -17.92 -9.90
CA GLY A 293 -20.98 -17.15 -10.85
C GLY A 293 -20.20 -18.05 -11.81
N ALA A 294 -19.43 -17.41 -12.68
CA ALA A 294 -18.65 -18.09 -13.70
C ALA A 294 -17.40 -18.81 -13.15
N VAL A 295 -16.93 -18.44 -11.95
CA VAL A 295 -15.76 -19.01 -11.30
C VAL A 295 -16.17 -20.08 -10.30
N LYS A 296 -15.52 -21.24 -10.37
CA LYS A 296 -15.70 -22.35 -9.44
C LYS A 296 -14.40 -22.60 -8.69
N VAL A 297 -14.43 -22.49 -7.37
CA VAL A 297 -13.32 -22.87 -6.49
C VAL A 297 -13.22 -24.39 -6.46
N LEU A 298 -12.05 -24.93 -6.81
CA LEU A 298 -11.80 -26.37 -6.85
C LEU A 298 -11.11 -26.86 -5.56
N LEU A 299 -10.26 -26.02 -4.99
CA LEU A 299 -9.50 -26.25 -3.76
C LEU A 299 -9.27 -24.90 -3.09
N ASP A 300 -9.45 -24.84 -1.79
CA ASP A 300 -8.96 -23.79 -0.91
C ASP A 300 -8.63 -24.49 0.42
N GLU A 301 -7.34 -24.49 0.78
CA GLU A 301 -6.83 -25.22 1.95
C GLU A 301 -7.11 -24.48 3.27
N GLU A 302 -7.40 -23.18 3.19
CA GLU A 302 -7.71 -22.33 4.35
C GLU A 302 -9.22 -22.25 4.63
N LEU A 303 -10.07 -22.46 3.61
CA LEU A 303 -11.53 -22.55 3.72
C LEU A 303 -11.96 -23.89 4.33
N LYS A 304 -12.50 -23.86 5.55
CA LYS A 304 -13.15 -25.05 6.11
C LYS A 304 -14.49 -25.31 5.39
N PRO A 305 -14.80 -26.57 5.02
CA PRO A 305 -16.01 -26.93 4.30
C PRO A 305 -17.32 -26.47 4.96
N ASP A 306 -17.32 -26.36 6.29
CA ASP A 306 -18.51 -26.06 7.10
C ASP A 306 -18.67 -24.55 7.37
N GLU A 307 -17.61 -23.74 7.16
CA GLU A 307 -17.68 -22.28 7.19
C GLU A 307 -18.22 -21.72 5.85
N ALA A 308 -18.38 -22.59 4.85
CA ALA A 308 -19.13 -22.36 3.62
C ALA A 308 -20.65 -22.60 3.80
N ASP A 309 -21.20 -22.42 5.01
CA ASP A 309 -22.64 -22.50 5.29
C ASP A 309 -23.49 -21.41 4.60
N ALA A 310 -22.86 -20.62 3.73
CA ALA A 310 -23.51 -20.05 2.56
C ALA A 310 -22.89 -20.62 1.27
N PHE A 311 -23.34 -21.83 0.91
CA PHE A 311 -23.45 -22.34 -0.45
C PHE A 311 -22.26 -23.09 -1.10
N VAL A 312 -22.10 -24.37 -0.77
CA VAL A 312 -21.67 -25.39 -1.76
C VAL A 312 -22.50 -26.65 -1.58
N ARG A 313 -23.46 -26.90 -2.50
CA ARG A 313 -24.16 -28.21 -2.58
C ARG A 313 -23.54 -28.99 -3.73
N VAL A 314 -22.72 -29.99 -3.41
CA VAL A 314 -22.19 -30.93 -4.40
C VAL A 314 -23.33 -31.84 -4.86
N ILE A 315 -23.78 -31.68 -6.11
CA ILE A 315 -24.51 -32.74 -6.79
C ILE A 315 -23.45 -33.64 -7.44
N LYS A 316 -23.31 -34.88 -6.96
CA LYS A 316 -22.59 -35.93 -7.69
C LYS A 316 -23.30 -36.11 -9.03
N SER A 317 -22.66 -35.78 -10.16
CA SER A 317 -23.06 -36.40 -11.41
C SER A 317 -22.48 -37.81 -11.42
N THR A 318 -23.31 -38.78 -11.08
CA THR A 318 -23.06 -40.17 -11.45
C THR A 318 -22.99 -40.24 -12.96
N SER A 319 -21.82 -40.60 -13.48
CA SER A 319 -21.74 -41.25 -14.79
C SER A 319 -22.52 -42.54 -14.72
N GLU A 320 -23.62 -42.64 -15.49
CA GLU A 320 -24.16 -43.88 -16.05
C GLU A 320 -25.40 -43.58 -16.90
N ARG A 321 -25.20 -43.38 -18.21
CA ARG A 321 -25.62 -44.30 -19.29
C ARG A 321 -25.20 -43.77 -20.65
#